data_AF-A0A8E0I4Q3-F1
#
_entry.id   AF-A0A8E0I4Q3-F1
#
_cell.length_a   1.000
_cell.length_b   1.000
_cell.length_c   1.000
_cell.angle_alpha   90.00
_cell.angle_beta   90.00
_cell.angle_gamma   90.00
#
_symmetry.space_group_name_H-M   'P 1'
#
loop_
_entity.id
_entity.type
_entity.pdbx_description
1 polymer ?
#
loop_
_entity_poly.entity_id
_entity_poly.type
_entity_poly.pdbx_seq_one_letter_code
_entity_poly.pdbx_strand_id
1 'polypeptide(L)'
;MNREVVRKLVQVYIDRNKLSNPEFAKQAKINDRTVRRLLNTGDSISDQTLEKMAAVCEKRKFAVIGFSTGKIYFRGEHHADCTRWINEQAVQIKKAHSHKKIALNMKEPMIIQRLPFAS
;
A
#
# COMPACT_ATOMS: atom_id res chain seq x y z
N MET A 1 -0.62 -5.01 24.52
CA MET A 1 0.45 -4.70 23.55
C MET A 1 1.08 -3.33 23.87
N ASN A 2 2.37 -3.07 23.60
CA ASN A 2 2.96 -1.76 23.89
C ASN A 2 2.57 -0.71 22.83
N ARG A 3 1.75 0.28 23.22
CA ARG A 3 1.26 1.37 22.35
C ARG A 3 2.38 2.16 21.68
N GLU A 4 3.46 2.50 22.39
CA GLU A 4 4.56 3.30 21.82
C GLU A 4 5.35 2.51 20.75
N VAL A 5 5.47 1.19 20.92
CA VAL A 5 6.07 0.32 19.91
C VAL A 5 5.21 0.32 18.64
N VAL A 6 3.89 0.11 18.78
CA VAL A 6 2.96 0.11 17.65
C VAL A 6 2.92 1.48 16.97
N ARG A 7 2.94 2.58 17.73
CA ARG A 7 3.00 3.94 17.20
C ARG A 7 4.22 4.15 16.30
N LYS A 8 5.43 3.81 16.77
CA LYS A 8 6.67 3.93 15.97
C LYS A 8 6.61 3.07 14.72
N LEU A 9 6.16 1.83 14.86
CA LEU A 9 6.04 0.87 13.77
C LEU A 9 5.07 1.36 12.69
N VAL A 10 3.89 1.86 13.08
CA VAL A 10 2.90 2.47 12.17
C VAL A 10 3.45 3.73 11.50
N GLN A 11 4.14 4.60 12.23
CA GLN A 11 4.74 5.81 11.69
C GLN A 11 5.78 5.47 10.60
N VAL A 12 6.75 4.60 10.93
CA VAL A 12 7.78 4.14 9.98
C VAL A 12 7.14 3.48 8.76
N TYR A 13 6.09 2.68 8.97
CA TYR A 13 5.37 2.04 7.89
C TYR A 13 4.71 3.06 6.96
N ILE A 14 4.00 4.04 7.50
CA ILE A 14 3.34 5.11 6.74
C ILE A 14 4.36 5.90 5.93
N ASP A 15 5.46 6.31 6.55
CA ASP A 15 6.51 7.13 5.93
C ASP A 15 7.23 6.36 4.80
N ARG A 16 7.68 5.13 5.08
CA ARG A 16 8.38 4.30 4.10
C ARG A 16 7.50 3.95 2.90
N ASN A 17 6.20 3.76 3.13
CA ASN A 17 5.26 3.40 2.07
C ASN A 17 4.60 4.62 1.41
N LYS A 18 4.93 5.84 1.84
CA LYS A 18 4.29 7.10 1.37
C LYS A 18 2.77 6.99 1.43
N LEU A 19 2.24 6.52 2.56
CA LEU A 19 0.81 6.39 2.79
C LEU A 19 0.27 7.63 3.49
N SER A 20 -1.00 7.93 3.25
CA SER A 20 -1.77 8.82 4.11
C SER A 20 -2.43 8.04 5.26
N ASN A 21 -2.76 8.72 6.37
CA ASN A 21 -3.46 8.11 7.50
C ASN A 21 -4.77 7.39 7.10
N PRO A 22 -5.62 7.95 6.20
CA PRO A 22 -6.81 7.25 5.73
C PRO A 22 -6.51 5.98 4.92
N GLU A 23 -5.46 5.98 4.08
CA GLU A 23 -5.08 4.79 3.33
C GLU A 23 -4.61 3.66 4.27
N PHE A 24 -3.82 4.01 5.29
CA PHE A 24 -3.41 3.04 6.32
C PHE A 24 -4.63 2.51 7.10
N ALA A 25 -5.53 3.40 7.51
CA ALA A 25 -6.76 3.02 8.23
C ALA A 25 -7.62 2.03 7.42
N LYS A 26 -7.75 2.25 6.11
CA LYS A 26 -8.45 1.34 5.20
C LYS A 26 -7.79 -0.04 5.16
N GLN A 27 -6.46 -0.12 5.17
CA GLN A 27 -5.74 -1.39 5.20
C GLN A 27 -5.92 -2.14 6.53
N ALA A 28 -5.94 -1.40 7.64
CA ALA A 28 -6.17 -1.96 8.98
C ALA A 28 -7.66 -2.22 9.29
N LYS A 29 -8.58 -1.83 8.39
CA LYS A 29 -10.04 -1.93 8.58
C LYS A 29 -10.50 -1.22 9.87
N ILE A 30 -9.97 -0.03 10.10
CA ILE A 30 -10.26 0.82 11.26
C ILE A 30 -10.59 2.24 10.81
N ASN A 31 -11.08 3.06 11.74
CA ASN A 31 -11.35 4.47 11.52
C ASN A 31 -10.03 5.27 11.41
N ASP A 32 -9.93 6.23 10.48
CA ASP A 32 -8.74 7.08 10.32
C ASP A 32 -8.49 7.95 11.55
N ARG A 33 -9.56 8.34 12.27
CA ARG A 33 -9.46 9.01 13.56
C ARG A 33 -8.64 8.18 14.55
N THR A 34 -8.75 6.86 14.53
CA THR A 34 -8.01 5.99 15.43
C THR A 34 -6.52 5.94 15.10
N VAL A 35 -6.16 6.05 13.81
CA VAL A 35 -4.76 6.20 13.37
C VAL A 35 -4.20 7.54 13.83
N ARG A 36 -4.96 8.63 13.64
CA ARG A 36 -4.56 9.96 14.14
C ARG A 36 -4.42 9.98 15.66
N ARG A 37 -5.30 9.29 16.39
CA ARG A 37 -5.19 9.15 17.85
C ARG A 37 -3.91 8.43 18.23
N LEU A 38 -3.58 7.31 17.58
CA LEU A 38 -2.32 6.61 17.86
C LEU A 38 -1.09 7.50 17.66
N LEU A 39 -1.06 8.26 16.56
CA LEU A 39 0.11 9.05 16.17
C LEU A 39 0.23 10.37 16.93
N ASN A 40 -0.89 11.02 17.24
CA ASN A 40 -0.93 12.42 17.70
C ASN A 40 -1.53 12.63 19.09
N THR A 41 -2.28 11.67 19.67
CA THR A 41 -2.92 11.86 20.99
C THR A 41 -2.56 10.74 21.96
N GLY A 42 -2.50 11.05 23.26
CA GLY A 42 -2.26 10.08 24.32
C GLY A 42 -3.47 9.20 24.67
N ASP A 43 -4.56 9.31 23.90
CA ASP A 43 -5.81 8.63 24.19
C ASP A 43 -5.66 7.11 24.21
N SER A 44 -6.45 6.46 25.06
CA SER A 44 -6.51 5.01 25.12
C SER A 44 -7.05 4.42 23.81
N ILE A 45 -6.38 3.36 23.36
CA ILE A 45 -6.73 2.56 22.18
C ILE A 45 -6.76 1.11 22.64
N SER A 46 -7.78 0.36 22.25
CA SER A 46 -7.89 -1.05 22.64
C SER A 46 -6.76 -1.89 22.06
N ASP A 47 -6.32 -2.91 22.81
CA ASP A 47 -5.28 -3.84 22.36
C ASP A 47 -5.64 -4.50 21.02
N GLN A 48 -6.90 -4.89 20.82
CA GLN A 48 -7.38 -5.44 19.55
C GLN A 48 -7.16 -4.48 18.36
N THR A 49 -7.27 -3.18 18.59
CA THR A 49 -7.05 -2.17 17.54
C THR A 49 -5.56 -2.00 17.27
N LEU A 50 -4.73 -2.03 18.31
CA LEU A 50 -3.28 -2.01 18.17
C LEU A 50 -2.78 -3.24 17.39
N GLU A 51 -3.36 -4.42 17.64
CA GLU A 51 -3.06 -5.66 16.91
C GLU A 51 -3.39 -5.56 15.42
N LYS A 52 -4.55 -5.02 15.06
CA LYS A 52 -4.90 -4.78 13.66
C LYS A 52 -3.89 -3.86 12.97
N MET A 53 -3.43 -2.81 13.65
CA MET A 53 -2.44 -1.88 13.08
C MET A 53 -1.05 -2.52 12.94
N ALA A 54 -0.60 -3.26 13.95
CA ALA A 54 0.69 -3.97 13.91
C ALA A 54 0.72 -5.02 12.80
N ALA A 55 -0.34 -5.83 12.68
CA ALA A 55 -0.45 -6.85 11.64
C ALA A 55 -0.36 -6.27 10.21
N VAL A 56 -0.88 -5.06 9.97
CA VAL A 56 -0.74 -4.39 8.66
C VAL A 56 0.71 -4.05 8.32
N CYS A 57 1.51 -3.72 9.33
CA CYS A 57 2.90 -3.34 9.16
C CYS A 57 3.83 -4.54 8.98
N GLU A 58 3.45 -5.71 9.52
CA GLU A 58 4.16 -6.99 9.35
C GLU A 58 3.86 -7.65 8.00
N LYS A 59 2.70 -7.37 7.41
CA LYS A 59 2.34 -7.91 6.09
C LYS A 59 3.31 -7.46 5.03
N ARG A 60 3.94 -8.44 4.37
CA ARG A 60 4.74 -8.23 3.16
C ARG A 60 3.82 -7.63 2.09
N LYS A 61 4.28 -6.57 1.44
CA LYS A 61 3.56 -5.96 0.32
C LYS A 61 4.48 -5.73 -0.86
N PHE A 62 3.88 -5.70 -2.03
CA PHE A 62 4.51 -5.34 -3.28
C PHE A 62 3.84 -4.08 -3.81
N ALA A 63 4.59 -3.27 -4.53
CA ALA A 63 4.06 -2.12 -5.23
C ALA A 63 4.45 -2.16 -6.70
N VAL A 64 3.53 -1.72 -7.55
CA VAL A 64 3.84 -1.35 -8.93
C VAL A 64 4.25 0.11 -8.93
N ILE A 65 5.49 0.37 -9.35
CA ILE A 65 6.12 1.68 -9.27
C ILE A 65 6.55 2.11 -10.68
N GLY A 66 6.32 3.37 -11.02
CA GLY A 66 6.88 3.99 -12.22
C GLY A 66 8.40 4.08 -12.12
N PHE A 67 9.10 3.47 -13.08
CA PHE A 67 10.56 3.39 -13.06
C PHE A 67 11.22 4.78 -13.05
N SER A 68 10.64 5.74 -13.78
CA SER A 68 11.21 7.07 -13.93
C SER A 68 10.80 8.01 -12.79
N THR A 69 9.56 7.91 -12.30
CA THR A 69 9.02 8.85 -11.31
C THR A 69 9.08 8.36 -9.87
N GLY A 70 9.27 7.05 -9.65
CA GLY A 70 9.10 6.44 -8.33
C GLY A 70 7.65 6.51 -7.82
N LYS A 71 6.69 6.86 -8.67
CA LYS A 71 5.27 6.95 -8.31
C LYS A 71 4.70 5.56 -8.09
N ILE A 72 4.03 5.35 -6.96
CA ILE A 72 3.32 4.10 -6.68
C ILE A 72 1.96 4.16 -7.39
N TYR A 73 1.72 3.21 -8.30
CA TYR A 73 0.48 3.08 -9.05
C TYR A 73 -0.47 2.06 -8.44
N PHE A 74 0.08 0.98 -7.86
CA PHE A 74 -0.71 -0.08 -7.23
C PHE A 74 0.07 -0.71 -6.07
N ARG A 75 -0.65 -1.23 -5.08
CA ARG A 75 -0.08 -2.00 -3.97
C ARG A 75 -0.83 -3.33 -3.84
N GLY A 76 -0.10 -4.43 -3.87
CA GLY A 76 -0.61 -5.80 -3.69
C GLY A 76 -0.02 -6.47 -2.46
N GLU A 77 -0.71 -7.46 -1.91
CA GLU A 77 -0.16 -8.29 -0.84
C GLU A 77 0.87 -9.27 -1.39
N HIS A 78 0.61 -9.81 -2.59
CA HIS A 78 1.49 -10.73 -3.29
C HIS A 78 2.02 -10.11 -4.58
N HIS A 79 3.16 -10.62 -5.06
CA HIS A 79 3.69 -10.25 -6.38
C HIS A 79 2.67 -10.52 -7.48
N ALA A 80 1.93 -11.64 -7.38
CA ALA A 80 0.88 -12.01 -8.33
C ALA A 80 -0.24 -10.96 -8.44
N ASP A 81 -0.59 -10.27 -7.34
CA ASP A 81 -1.58 -9.19 -7.37
C ASP A 81 -1.11 -8.02 -8.24
N CYS A 82 0.18 -7.67 -8.15
CA CYS A 82 0.80 -6.63 -8.96
C CYS A 82 0.86 -7.03 -10.44
N THR A 83 1.26 -8.27 -10.74
CA THR A 83 1.26 -8.81 -12.11
C THR A 83 -0.15 -8.81 -12.71
N ARG A 84 -1.16 -9.24 -11.94
CA ARG A 84 -2.56 -9.23 -12.39
C ARG A 84 -3.05 -7.81 -12.67
N TRP A 85 -2.75 -6.86 -11.78
CA TRP A 85 -3.13 -5.46 -11.99
C TRP A 85 -2.50 -4.86 -13.27
N ILE A 86 -1.21 -5.11 -13.51
CA ILE A 86 -0.53 -4.66 -14.75
C ILE A 86 -1.24 -5.25 -15.99
N ASN A 87 -1.57 -6.54 -15.94
CA ASN A 87 -2.28 -7.21 -17.04
C ASN A 87 -3.70 -6.65 -17.24
N GLU A 88 -4.43 -6.32 -16.17
CA GLU A 88 -5.74 -5.67 -16.26
C GLU A 88 -5.65 -4.28 -16.93
N GLN A 89 -4.61 -3.50 -16.61
CA GLN A 89 -4.35 -2.22 -17.28
C GLN A 89 -3.97 -2.41 -18.76
N ALA A 90 -3.38 -3.54 -19.13
CA ALA A 90 -3.02 -3.88 -20.50
C ALA A 90 -4.23 -4.27 -21.39
N VAL A 91 -5.36 -4.64 -20.79
CA VAL A 91 -6.52 -5.20 -21.51
C VAL A 91 -7.48 -4.13 -22.03
N GLN A 92 -7.37 -2.86 -21.59
CA GLN A 92 -8.33 -1.82 -22.01
C GLN A 92 -8.26 -1.40 -23.49
N ILE A 93 -7.31 -1.91 -24.29
CA ILE A 93 -7.20 -1.61 -25.74
C ILE A 93 -7.73 -2.76 -26.63
N LYS A 94 -8.22 -3.88 -26.06
CA LYS A 94 -8.73 -5.01 -26.86
C LYS A 94 -10.11 -4.80 -27.50
N LYS A 95 -10.76 -3.65 -27.35
CA LYS A 95 -11.98 -3.30 -28.10
C LYS A 95 -11.73 -2.69 -29.48
N ALA A 96 -10.47 -2.55 -29.92
CA ALA A 96 -10.14 -2.16 -31.29
C ALA A 96 -9.42 -3.32 -31.98
N HIS A 97 -10.16 -4.04 -32.85
CA HIS A 97 -9.62 -5.08 -33.72
C HIS A 97 -8.48 -4.53 -34.60
N SER A 98 -7.24 -4.72 -34.19
CA SER A 98 -6.09 -4.80 -35.10
C SER A 98 -4.87 -5.34 -34.36
N HIS A 99 -4.08 -6.17 -35.04
CA HIS A 99 -2.79 -6.70 -34.59
C HIS A 99 -1.72 -5.61 -34.38
N LYS A 100 -1.94 -4.66 -33.47
CA LYS A 100 -0.99 -3.58 -33.17
C LYS A 100 -0.90 -3.37 -31.68
N LYS A 101 0.29 -3.70 -31.14
CA LYS A 101 0.89 -3.28 -29.87
C LYS A 101 -0.08 -3.12 -28.68
N ILE A 102 0.10 -3.96 -27.66
CA ILE A 102 -0.46 -3.70 -26.33
C ILE A 102 0.08 -2.34 -25.86
N ALA A 103 -0.71 -1.29 -26.01
CA ALA A 103 -0.41 -0.01 -25.40
C ALA A 103 -0.91 -0.07 -23.95
N LEU A 104 0.01 -0.10 -23.01
CA LEU A 104 -0.34 0.17 -21.62
C LEU A 104 -0.76 1.65 -21.56
N ASN A 105 -1.88 1.97 -20.93
CA ASN A 105 -2.26 3.37 -20.66
C ASN A 105 -1.40 3.96 -19.51
N MET A 106 -0.09 3.79 -19.62
CA MET A 106 0.89 4.09 -18.59
C MET A 106 2.07 4.76 -19.30
N LYS A 107 2.33 6.03 -18.93
CA LYS A 107 3.26 6.92 -19.63
C LYS A 107 4.74 6.60 -19.35
N GLU A 108 5.02 5.58 -18.55
CA GLU A 108 6.38 5.18 -18.16
C GLU A 108 6.48 3.67 -17.91
N PRO A 109 7.70 3.08 -17.99
CA PRO A 109 7.94 1.69 -17.62
C PRO A 109 7.61 1.44 -16.14
N MET A 110 7.16 0.24 -15.82
CA MET A 110 6.80 -0.14 -14.45
C MET A 110 7.67 -1.25 -13.92
N ILE A 111 7.97 -1.19 -12.62
CA ILE A 111 8.64 -2.25 -11.87
C ILE A 111 7.76 -2.70 -10.70
N ILE A 112 7.80 -4.00 -10.41
CA ILE A 112 7.21 -4.54 -9.18
C ILE A 112 8.31 -4.55 -8.13
N GLN A 113 8.15 -3.76 -7.08
CA GLN A 113 9.10 -3.69 -5.98
C GLN A 113 8.48 -4.25 -4.70
N ARG A 114 9.27 -5.01 -3.94
CA ARG A 114 8.91 -5.39 -2.58
C ARG A 114 9.00 -4.15 -1.69
N LEU A 115 7.90 -3.82 -1.03
CA LEU A 115 7.85 -2.70 -0.12
C LEU A 115 8.58 -3.03 1.20
N PRO A 116 9.30 -2.07 1.79
CA PRO A 116 9.96 -2.27 3.07
C PRO A 116 8.93 -2.53 4.17
N PHE A 117 9.20 -3.55 4.99
CA PHE A 117 8.47 -3.79 6.22
C PHE A 117 9.01 -2.87 7.32
N ALA A 118 8.16 -2.52 8.29
CA ALA A 118 8.61 -1.85 9.50
C ALA A 118 9.20 -2.92 10.42
N SER A 119 10.50 -3.19 10.24
CA SER A 119 11.33 -3.95 11.19
C SER A 119 12.02 -2.99 12.14
#